data_AF-A0A9D1DBT5-F1
#
_entry.id   AF-A0A9D1DBT5-F1
#
_cell.length_a   1.000
_cell.length_b   1.000
_cell.length_c   1.000
_cell.angle_alpha   90.00
_cell.angle_beta   90.00
_cell.angle_gamma   90.00
#
_symmetry.space_group_name_H-M   'P 1'
#
loop_
_entity.id
_entity.type
_entity.pdbx_description
1 polymer ?
#
loop_
_entity_poly.entity_id
_entity_poly.type
_entity_poly.pdbx_seq_one_letter_code
_entity_poly.pdbx_strand_id
1 'polypeptide(L)'
;MYVLLLITMAYIAAVVIVVNYLATFYFDLVTRFFEQQSSVVVEDENAENIDTEYYRLDYTSTEELVVDEREYAERVQAEGVILLQNNGLPVEAGTVTFLGLYSRDDMLSGGVDVSDNAPTMRAQFEEAGFEVNTTMIDYYNSVSAEPRP
;
A
#
# COMPACT_ATOMS: atom_id res chain seq x y z
N MET A 1 -84.89 5.47 5.38
CA MET A 1 -83.99 4.30 5.52
C MET A 1 -82.82 4.36 4.52
N TYR A 2 -83.06 4.48 3.21
CA TYR A 2 -82.00 4.56 2.19
C TYR A 2 -81.02 5.74 2.32
N VAL A 3 -81.50 6.94 2.66
CA VAL A 3 -80.64 8.13 2.83
C VAL A 3 -79.65 7.96 3.98
N LEU A 4 -80.07 7.30 5.06
CA LEU A 4 -79.23 7.05 6.23
C LEU A 4 -78.12 6.02 5.92
N LEU A 5 -78.43 5.03 5.07
CA LEU A 5 -77.47 4.04 4.57
C LEU A 5 -76.44 4.65 3.61
N LEU A 6 -76.85 5.59 2.77
CA LEU A 6 -75.92 6.32 1.89
C LEU A 6 -74.95 7.21 2.68
N ILE A 7 -75.41 7.86 3.74
CA ILE A 7 -74.57 8.68 4.60
C ILE A 7 -73.55 7.82 5.35
N THR A 8 -73.94 6.67 5.89
CA THR A 8 -73.00 5.75 6.57
C THR A 8 -72.00 5.15 5.59
N MET A 9 -72.42 4.81 4.36
CA MET A 9 -71.52 4.32 3.31
C MET A 9 -70.50 5.39 2.88
N ALA A 10 -70.95 6.64 2.69
CA ALA A 10 -70.07 7.74 2.36
C ALA A 10 -69.05 8.03 3.48
N TYR A 11 -69.47 7.92 4.74
CA TYR A 11 -68.59 8.07 5.89
C TYR A 11 -67.51 6.97 5.95
N ILE A 12 -67.91 5.70 5.77
CA ILE A 12 -66.97 4.57 5.74
C ILE A 12 -65.98 4.74 4.58
N ALA A 13 -66.46 5.13 3.39
CA ALA A 13 -65.61 5.35 2.23
C ALA A 13 -64.56 6.45 2.50
N ALA A 14 -64.96 7.57 3.11
CA ALA A 14 -64.05 8.65 3.48
C ALA A 14 -62.99 8.19 4.48
N VAL A 15 -63.38 7.42 5.50
CA VAL A 15 -62.45 6.87 6.49
C VAL A 15 -61.46 5.91 5.85
N VAL A 16 -61.92 5.00 4.97
CA VAL A 16 -61.04 4.05 4.27
C VAL A 16 -60.01 4.78 3.42
N ILE A 17 -60.41 5.83 2.69
CA ILE A 17 -59.48 6.63 1.87
C ILE A 17 -58.38 7.26 2.75
N VAL A 18 -58.76 7.87 3.87
CA VAL A 18 -57.80 8.50 4.80
C VAL A 18 -56.86 7.48 5.41
N VAL A 19 -57.38 6.33 5.86
CA VAL A 19 -56.56 5.25 6.44
C VAL A 19 -55.59 4.67 5.41
N ASN A 20 -56.01 4.49 4.16
CA ASN A 20 -55.15 3.96 3.09
C ASN A 20 -54.00 4.94 2.77
N TYR A 21 -54.31 6.25 2.73
CA TYR A 21 -53.30 7.29 2.54
C TYR A 21 -52.27 7.29 3.68
N LEU A 22 -52.74 7.24 4.94
CA LEU A 22 -51.85 7.19 6.11
C LEU A 22 -51.03 5.90 6.15
N ALA A 23 -51.62 4.75 5.80
CA ALA A 23 -50.91 3.48 5.74
C ALA A 23 -49.79 3.49 4.69
N THR A 24 -49.99 4.17 3.56
CA THR A 24 -48.96 4.33 2.52
C THR A 24 -47.86 5.29 2.97
N PHE A 25 -48.23 6.38 3.65
CA PHE A 25 -47.26 7.37 4.16
C PHE A 25 -46.40 6.81 5.30
N TYR A 26 -46.99 6.01 6.18
CA TYR A 26 -46.32 5.34 7.30
C TYR A 26 -45.98 3.88 6.99
N PHE A 27 -45.80 3.55 5.71
CA PHE A 27 -45.58 2.18 5.24
C PHE A 27 -44.45 1.47 6.01
N ASP A 28 -43.31 2.14 6.26
CA ASP A 28 -42.20 1.56 7.01
C ASP A 28 -42.57 1.21 8.46
N LEU A 29 -43.39 2.02 9.12
CA LEU A 29 -43.79 1.80 10.51
C LEU A 29 -44.85 0.70 10.60
N VAL A 30 -45.79 0.66 9.64
CA VAL A 30 -46.77 -0.43 9.50
C VAL A 30 -46.06 -1.75 9.19
N THR A 31 -45.13 -1.75 8.24
CA THR A 31 -44.33 -2.92 7.85
C THR A 31 -43.51 -3.44 9.03
N ARG A 32 -42.90 -2.56 9.83
CA ARG A 32 -42.20 -2.93 11.08
C ARG A 32 -43.15 -3.46 12.16
N PHE A 33 -44.33 -2.86 12.33
CA PHE A 33 -45.33 -3.32 13.31
C PHE A 33 -45.87 -4.71 12.98
N PHE A 34 -46.05 -5.02 11.69
CA PHE A 34 -46.46 -6.35 11.21
C PHE A 34 -45.29 -7.31 10.96
N GLU A 35 -44.05 -6.93 11.35
CA GLU A 35 -42.83 -7.72 11.15
C GLU A 35 -42.63 -8.22 9.70
N GLN A 36 -43.10 -7.47 8.71
CA GLN A 36 -42.94 -7.84 7.31
C GLN A 36 -41.46 -7.80 6.92
N GLN A 37 -40.93 -8.95 6.53
CA GLN A 37 -39.56 -9.12 6.05
C GLN A 37 -39.42 -8.40 4.70
N SER A 38 -38.79 -7.22 4.66
CA SER A 38 -38.54 -6.45 3.43
C SER A 38 -37.21 -6.78 2.76
N SER A 39 -36.39 -7.63 3.37
CA SER A 39 -35.14 -8.14 2.81
C SER A 39 -35.14 -9.66 2.87
N VAL A 40 -34.86 -10.29 1.73
CA VAL A 40 -34.53 -11.71 1.69
C VAL A 40 -33.02 -11.80 1.80
N VAL A 41 -32.51 -12.49 2.82
CA VAL A 41 -31.13 -12.94 2.84
C VAL A 41 -31.05 -14.05 1.81
N VAL A 42 -30.45 -13.75 0.65
CA VAL A 42 -30.12 -14.76 -0.34
C VAL A 42 -28.78 -15.35 0.11
N GLU A 43 -28.83 -16.53 0.72
CA GLU A 43 -27.63 -17.31 0.97
C GLU A 43 -27.14 -17.81 -0.39
N ASP A 44 -25.99 -17.31 -0.84
CA ASP A 44 -25.32 -17.84 -2.01
C ASP A 44 -24.81 -19.24 -1.65
N GLU A 45 -25.29 -20.25 -2.37
CA GLU A 45 -24.91 -21.66 -2.20
C GLU A 45 -23.39 -21.87 -2.35
N ASN A 46 -22.67 -20.92 -2.97
CA ASN A 46 -21.23 -20.93 -3.13
C ASN A 46 -20.48 -20.00 -2.17
N ALA A 47 -21.14 -19.35 -1.20
CA ALA A 47 -20.48 -18.44 -0.26
C ALA A 47 -19.30 -19.08 0.48
N GLU A 48 -19.37 -20.38 0.78
CA GLU A 48 -18.28 -21.14 1.40
C GLU A 48 -17.09 -21.39 0.46
N ASN A 49 -17.29 -21.30 -0.86
CA ASN A 49 -16.26 -21.46 -1.88
C ASN A 49 -15.65 -20.11 -2.33
N ILE A 50 -16.08 -18.98 -1.74
CA ILE A 50 -15.52 -17.67 -2.06
C ILE A 50 -14.28 -17.45 -1.20
N ASP A 51 -13.14 -17.32 -1.87
CA ASP A 51 -11.90 -16.90 -1.24
C ASP A 51 -12.00 -15.43 -0.82
N THR A 52 -12.19 -15.19 0.47
CA THR A 52 -12.29 -13.84 1.04
C THR A 52 -10.94 -13.24 1.41
N GLU A 53 -9.84 -13.94 1.15
CA GLU A 53 -8.50 -13.50 1.49
C GLU A 53 -7.90 -12.64 0.37
N TYR A 54 -8.17 -11.33 0.43
CA TYR A 54 -7.75 -10.36 -0.59
C TYR A 54 -6.27 -9.95 -0.50
N TYR A 55 -5.63 -10.16 0.65
CA TYR A 55 -4.25 -9.76 0.91
C TYR A 55 -3.47 -10.92 1.52
N ARG A 56 -3.21 -11.93 0.70
CA ARG A 56 -2.29 -13.00 1.08
C ARG A 56 -0.89 -12.44 1.22
N LEU A 57 -0.23 -12.76 2.32
CA LEU A 57 1.17 -12.48 2.50
C LEU A 57 1.96 -13.57 1.77
N ASP A 58 2.79 -13.17 0.82
CA ASP A 58 3.71 -14.09 0.14
C ASP A 58 4.88 -14.51 1.07
N TYR A 59 5.08 -13.78 2.18
CA TYR A 59 6.17 -13.99 3.12
C TYR A 59 5.66 -14.28 4.53
N THR A 60 6.42 -15.11 5.25
CA THR A 60 6.04 -15.55 6.60
C THR A 60 6.62 -14.69 7.72
N SER A 61 7.63 -13.87 7.40
CA SER A 61 8.26 -12.93 8.33
C SER A 61 8.65 -11.62 7.65
N THR A 62 8.82 -10.58 8.48
CA THR A 62 9.36 -9.29 8.04
C THR A 62 10.80 -9.37 7.58
N GLU A 63 11.59 -10.27 8.17
CA GLU A 63 12.98 -10.49 7.82
C GLU A 63 13.11 -11.11 6.42
N GLU A 64 12.25 -12.07 6.09
CA GLU A 64 12.20 -12.71 4.77
C GLU A 64 11.85 -11.67 3.70
N LEU A 65 10.85 -10.82 3.96
CA LEU A 65 10.46 -9.73 3.07
C LEU A 65 11.63 -8.77 2.82
N VAL A 66 12.33 -8.32 3.87
CA VAL A 66 13.43 -7.35 3.73
C VAL A 66 14.60 -7.94 2.92
N VAL A 67 14.89 -9.23 3.09
CA VAL A 67 15.95 -9.89 2.30
C VAL A 67 15.55 -9.94 0.82
N ASP A 68 14.31 -10.34 0.52
CA ASP A 68 13.85 -10.43 -0.88
C ASP A 68 13.73 -9.06 -1.54
N GLU A 69 13.27 -8.04 -0.80
CA GLU A 69 13.25 -6.64 -1.27
C GLU A 69 14.66 -6.13 -1.60
N ARG A 70 15.66 -6.49 -0.78
CA ARG A 70 17.06 -6.12 -1.04
C ARG A 70 17.61 -6.78 -2.29
N GLU A 71 17.41 -8.10 -2.44
CA GLU A 71 17.84 -8.84 -3.63
C GLU A 71 17.16 -8.30 -4.89
N TYR A 72 15.85 -7.99 -4.80
CA TYR A 72 15.10 -7.38 -5.88
C TYR A 72 15.68 -6.01 -6.28
N ALA A 73 15.95 -5.14 -5.29
CA ALA A 73 16.53 -3.82 -5.53
C ALA A 73 17.93 -3.90 -6.15
N GLU A 74 18.78 -4.80 -5.67
CA GLU A 74 20.12 -5.05 -6.23
C GLU A 74 20.05 -5.49 -7.69
N ARG A 75 19.10 -6.38 -8.03
CA ARG A 75 18.87 -6.80 -9.42
C ARG A 75 18.42 -5.64 -10.30
N VAL A 76 17.44 -4.85 -9.84
CA VAL A 76 16.95 -3.69 -10.58
C VAL A 76 18.08 -2.68 -10.82
N GLN A 77 18.92 -2.43 -9.81
CA GLN A 77 20.08 -1.56 -9.96
C GLN A 77 21.09 -2.12 -10.97
N ALA A 78 21.43 -3.40 -10.88
CA ALA A 78 22.35 -4.06 -11.82
C ALA A 78 21.84 -4.00 -13.28
N GLU A 79 20.53 -4.13 -13.49
CA GLU A 79 19.89 -4.01 -14.80
C GLU A 79 19.74 -2.56 -15.29
N GLY A 80 19.63 -1.60 -14.37
CA GLY A 80 19.47 -0.18 -14.66
C GLY A 80 20.77 0.57 -14.97
N VAL A 81 21.92 0.04 -14.55
CA VAL A 81 23.23 0.65 -14.80
C VAL A 81 23.64 0.49 -16.26
N ILE A 82 23.87 1.61 -16.95
CA ILE A 82 24.27 1.61 -18.37
C ILE A 82 25.77 1.93 -18.48
N LEU A 83 26.53 0.99 -19.05
CA LEU A 83 27.95 1.19 -19.34
C LEU A 83 28.14 2.03 -20.62
N LEU A 84 28.49 3.30 -20.45
CA LEU A 84 28.65 4.24 -21.57
C LEU A 84 29.98 4.04 -22.32
N GLN A 85 31.06 3.70 -21.61
CA GLN A 85 32.39 3.48 -22.18
C GLN A 85 33.12 2.39 -21.40
N ASN A 86 33.81 1.48 -22.10
CA ASN A 86 34.58 0.40 -21.49
C ASN A 86 35.99 0.30 -22.06
N ASN A 87 37.00 0.33 -21.18
CA ASN A 87 38.41 0.11 -21.50
C ASN A 87 39.10 -0.83 -20.49
N GLY A 88 38.35 -1.65 -19.76
CA GLY A 88 38.95 -2.54 -18.74
C GLY A 88 38.01 -3.05 -17.65
N LEU A 89 36.70 -2.98 -17.83
CA LEU A 89 35.70 -3.59 -16.93
C LEU A 89 35.24 -4.95 -17.49
N PRO A 90 34.97 -5.96 -16.62
CA PRO A 90 35.13 -5.93 -15.16
C PRO A 90 36.59 -6.00 -14.72
N VAL A 91 36.92 -5.36 -13.60
CA VAL A 91 38.26 -5.42 -12.99
C VAL A 91 38.40 -6.66 -12.12
N GLU A 92 39.61 -7.22 -12.06
CA GLU A 92 39.91 -8.27 -11.09
C GLU A 92 39.92 -7.71 -9.67
N ALA A 93 39.57 -8.56 -8.71
CA ALA A 93 39.63 -8.22 -7.29
C ALA A 93 41.05 -7.81 -6.90
N GLY A 94 41.17 -6.68 -6.23
CA GLY A 94 42.44 -6.08 -5.84
C GLY A 94 42.21 -4.78 -5.08
N THR A 95 43.26 -3.97 -4.94
CA THR A 95 43.15 -2.70 -4.22
C THR A 95 42.51 -1.62 -5.09
N VAL A 96 41.40 -1.03 -4.61
CA VAL A 96 40.71 0.10 -5.24
C VAL A 96 40.91 1.37 -4.41
N THR A 97 41.02 2.51 -5.09
CA THR A 97 41.07 3.83 -4.44
C THR A 97 39.91 4.66 -4.94
N PHE A 98 39.03 5.07 -4.04
CA PHE A 98 37.93 5.97 -4.40
C PHE A 98 38.41 7.41 -4.48
N LEU A 99 37.91 8.12 -5.49
CA LEU A 99 38.22 9.52 -5.76
C LEU A 99 36.92 10.32 -5.84
N GLY A 100 36.92 11.51 -5.25
CA GLY A 100 35.78 12.43 -5.16
C GLY A 100 35.13 12.45 -3.78
N LEU A 101 34.67 13.62 -3.33
CA LEU A 101 34.04 13.77 -2.00
C LEU A 101 32.81 12.87 -1.81
N TYR A 102 32.05 12.64 -2.89
CA TYR A 102 30.86 11.78 -2.87
C TYR A 102 31.17 10.29 -2.83
N SER A 103 32.44 9.87 -2.87
CA SER A 103 32.77 8.46 -2.62
C SER A 103 32.71 8.08 -1.14
N ARG A 104 32.58 9.08 -0.26
CA ARG A 104 32.29 8.88 1.17
C ARG A 104 30.78 8.85 1.42
N ASP A 105 30.05 9.76 0.78
CA ASP A 105 28.62 9.94 0.96
C ASP A 105 27.89 9.41 -0.28
N ASP A 106 27.34 8.20 -0.19
CA ASP A 106 26.55 7.63 -1.27
C ASP A 106 25.33 8.52 -1.53
N MET A 107 25.23 9.05 -2.75
CA MET A 107 24.07 9.83 -3.16
C MET A 107 22.95 8.87 -3.56
N LEU A 108 22.17 8.46 -2.56
CA LEU A 108 21.13 7.43 -2.70
C LEU A 108 19.82 7.98 -3.25
N SER A 109 19.57 9.28 -3.09
CA SER A 109 18.34 9.92 -3.56
C SER A 109 18.55 11.38 -3.99
N GLY A 110 17.63 11.90 -4.80
CA GLY A 110 17.68 13.26 -5.35
C GLY A 110 17.23 14.37 -4.40
N GLY A 111 17.01 14.12 -3.10
CA GLY A 111 16.59 15.17 -2.17
C GLY A 111 16.05 14.73 -0.81
N VAL A 112 16.00 13.44 -0.52
CA VAL A 112 15.64 12.89 0.80
C VAL A 112 16.84 12.18 1.39
N ASP A 113 17.18 12.49 2.64
CA ASP A 113 18.21 11.71 3.33
C ASP A 113 17.66 10.31 3.64
N VAL A 114 18.29 9.30 3.06
CA VAL A 114 17.99 7.87 3.26
C VAL A 114 19.23 7.12 3.76
N SER A 115 20.24 7.86 4.25
CA SER A 115 21.57 7.32 4.53
C SER A 115 21.68 6.51 5.82
N ASP A 116 20.73 6.64 6.76
CA ASP A 116 20.83 6.05 8.11
C ASP A 116 21.04 4.53 8.13
N ASN A 117 20.56 3.80 7.12
CA ASN A 117 20.67 2.33 7.03
C ASN A 117 21.31 1.83 5.74
N ALA A 118 21.85 2.73 4.91
CA ALA A 118 22.44 2.34 3.65
C ALA A 118 23.89 1.87 3.82
N PRO A 119 24.29 0.74 3.20
CA PRO A 119 25.68 0.31 3.24
C PRO A 119 26.55 1.31 2.48
N THR A 120 27.67 1.70 3.07
CA THR A 120 28.65 2.60 2.41
C THR A 120 29.28 1.94 1.18
N MET A 121 29.69 2.73 0.17
CA MET A 121 30.47 2.27 -0.99
C MET A 121 31.68 1.42 -0.60
N ARG A 122 32.35 1.76 0.51
CA ARG A 122 33.44 0.96 1.06
C ARG A 122 32.99 -0.46 1.44
N ALA A 123 31.93 -0.56 2.25
CA ALA A 123 31.42 -1.84 2.72
C ALA A 123 30.97 -2.73 1.54
N GLN A 124 30.29 -2.14 0.55
CA GLN A 124 29.83 -2.87 -0.64
C GLN A 124 31.00 -3.44 -1.47
N PHE A 125 32.09 -2.67 -1.64
CA PHE A 125 33.27 -3.15 -2.36
C PHE A 125 34.08 -4.18 -1.56
N GLU A 126 34.17 -4.04 -0.24
CA GLU A 126 34.79 -5.03 0.64
C GLU A 126 34.00 -6.36 0.62
N GLU A 127 32.66 -6.30 0.63
CA GLU A 127 31.78 -7.46 0.47
C GLU A 127 31.94 -8.13 -0.91
N ALA A 128 32.18 -7.35 -1.96
CA ALA A 128 32.49 -7.84 -3.30
C ALA A 128 33.94 -8.38 -3.45
N GLY A 129 34.76 -8.34 -2.39
CA GLY A 129 36.11 -8.91 -2.37
C GLY A 129 37.24 -7.95 -2.79
N PHE A 130 36.98 -6.65 -2.87
CA PHE A 130 38.01 -5.64 -3.10
C PHE A 130 38.63 -5.15 -1.80
N GLU A 131 39.90 -4.73 -1.87
CA GLU A 131 40.54 -4.02 -0.77
C GLU A 131 40.44 -2.51 -1.01
N VAL A 132 39.87 -1.76 -0.07
CA VAL A 132 39.69 -0.32 -0.24
C VAL A 132 40.85 0.46 0.41
N ASN A 133 41.50 1.33 -0.35
CA ASN A 133 42.53 2.23 0.18
C ASN A 133 41.92 3.31 1.09
N THR A 134 42.10 3.18 2.40
CA THR A 134 41.51 4.07 3.40
C THR A 134 42.14 5.46 3.45
N THR A 135 43.37 5.64 2.92
CA THR A 135 44.07 6.93 3.00
C THR A 135 43.28 8.06 2.35
N MET A 136 42.66 7.79 1.20
CA MET A 136 41.84 8.78 0.49
C MET A 136 40.48 9.00 1.17
N ILE A 137 39.90 7.95 1.76
CA ILE A 137 38.66 8.07 2.55
C ILE A 137 38.88 8.94 3.78
N ASP A 138 39.96 8.69 4.52
CA ASP A 138 40.34 9.46 5.71
C ASP A 138 40.62 10.94 5.35
N TYR A 139 41.24 11.17 4.20
CA TYR A 139 41.39 12.51 3.64
C TYR A 139 40.04 13.18 3.40
N TYR A 140 39.09 12.53 2.71
CA TYR A 140 37.76 13.11 2.47
C TYR A 140 36.95 13.31 3.76
N ASN A 141 37.10 12.43 4.76
CA ASN A 141 36.53 12.60 6.09
C ASN A 141 37.05 13.87 6.77
N SER A 142 38.34 14.17 6.64
CA SER A 142 38.98 15.34 7.27
C SER A 142 38.57 16.69 6.66
N VAL A 143 38.29 16.72 5.35
CA VAL A 143 38.03 17.97 4.61
C VAL A 143 36.60 18.49 4.82
N SER A 144 35.64 17.61 5.15
CA SER A 144 34.21 17.94 5.21
C SER A 144 33.65 18.01 6.64
N ALA A 145 34.47 18.37 7.63
CA ALA A 145 34.00 18.72 8.98
C ALA A 145 33.16 20.03 9.03
N GLU A 146 32.82 20.64 7.88
CA GLU A 146 31.83 21.72 7.83
C GLU A 146 30.40 21.15 7.80
N PRO A 147 29.49 21.67 8.65
CA PRO A 147 28.08 21.29 8.64
C PRO A 147 27.45 21.64 7.29
N ARG A 148 26.66 20.72 6.74
CA ARG A 148 25.79 21.01 5.59
C ARG A 148 24.77 22.11 5.98
N PRO A 149 24.47 23.09 5.12
CA PRO A 149 23.35 24.00 5.31
C PRO A 149 22.00 23.27 5.26
#